data_AF-A0A2B7ZZV2-F1
#
_entry.id   AF-A0A2B7ZZV2-F1
#
_cell.length_a   1.000
_cell.length_b   1.000
_cell.length_c   1.000
_cell.angle_alpha   90.00
_cell.angle_beta   90.00
_cell.angle_gamma   90.00
#
_symmetry.space_group_name_H-M   'P 1'
#
loop_
_entity.id
_entity.type
_entity.pdbx_description
1 polymer ?
#
loop_
_entity_poly.entity_id
_entity_poly.type
_entity_poly.pdbx_seq_one_letter_code
_entity_poly.pdbx_strand_id
1 'polypeptide(L)'
;MKNLLIAFAALLLVSSVTLLLISSCKKKDDPVAVDGVTISPATASVAAGATVPLKATVTPENAADKSLTWNSSDNNIATVAEGVVTGKS
;
A
#
# COMPACT_ATOMS: atom_id res chain seq x y z
N MET A 1 57.03 -19.66 -12.04
CA MET A 1 55.70 -20.28 -12.28
C MET A 1 54.74 -20.17 -11.10
N LYS A 2 55.20 -20.17 -9.84
CA LYS A 2 54.36 -20.08 -8.62
C LYS A 2 53.68 -18.71 -8.44
N ASN A 3 54.36 -17.64 -8.83
CA ASN A 3 53.96 -16.23 -8.74
C ASN A 3 52.80 -15.91 -9.71
N LEU A 4 52.78 -16.58 -10.86
CA LEU A 4 51.73 -16.44 -11.88
C LEU A 4 50.44 -17.12 -11.42
N LEU A 5 50.54 -18.30 -10.79
CA LEU A 5 49.38 -19.02 -10.25
C LEU A 5 48.68 -18.24 -9.11
N ILE A 6 49.45 -17.55 -8.27
CA ILE A 6 48.94 -16.70 -7.18
C ILE A 6 48.21 -15.47 -7.75
N ALA A 7 48.70 -14.88 -8.85
CA ALA A 7 48.04 -13.74 -9.50
C ALA A 7 46.68 -14.13 -10.11
N PHE A 8 46.57 -15.32 -10.72
CA PHE A 8 45.29 -15.84 -11.24
C PHE A 8 44.30 -16.18 -10.12
N ALA A 9 44.77 -16.78 -9.03
CA ALA A 9 43.94 -17.08 -7.86
C ALA A 9 43.45 -15.79 -7.16
N ALA A 10 44.31 -14.76 -7.07
CA ALA A 10 43.94 -13.45 -6.54
C ALA A 10 42.90 -12.73 -7.43
N LEU A 11 43.04 -12.80 -8.76
CA LEU A 11 42.05 -12.20 -9.68
C LEU A 11 40.66 -12.86 -9.59
N LEU A 12 40.62 -14.20 -9.47
CA LEU A 12 39.36 -14.95 -9.31
C LEU A 12 38.67 -14.67 -7.98
N LEU A 13 39.43 -14.53 -6.89
CA LEU A 13 38.90 -14.15 -5.58
C LEU A 13 38.41 -12.70 -5.55
N VAL A 14 39.13 -11.77 -6.18
CA VAL A 14 38.73 -10.36 -6.27
C VAL A 14 37.41 -10.21 -7.03
N SER A 15 37.21 -10.94 -8.14
CA SER A 15 35.94 -10.93 -8.89
C SER A 15 34.76 -11.46 -8.05
N SER A 16 34.94 -12.57 -7.34
CA SER A 16 33.93 -13.17 -6.46
C SER A 16 33.54 -12.24 -5.30
N VAL A 17 34.53 -11.58 -4.68
CA VAL A 17 34.29 -10.62 -3.60
C VAL A 17 33.62 -9.34 -4.12
N THR A 18 33.96 -8.86 -5.32
CA THR A 18 33.27 -7.70 -5.91
C THR A 18 31.81 -8.00 -6.24
N LEU A 19 31.47 -9.21 -6.71
CA LEU A 19 30.08 -9.60 -7.00
C LEU A 19 29.22 -9.72 -5.74
N LEU A 20 29.81 -10.09 -4.60
CA LEU A 20 29.15 -10.12 -3.29
C LEU A 20 28.84 -8.71 -2.74
N LEU A 21 29.68 -7.71 -3.04
CA LEU A 21 29.55 -6.34 -2.50
C LEU A 21 28.49 -5.50 -3.23
N ILE A 22 28.19 -5.77 -4.50
CA ILE A 22 27.17 -5.03 -5.27
C ILE A 22 25.73 -5.38 -4.84
N SER A 23 25.54 -6.48 -4.09
CA SER A 23 24.22 -7.01 -3.70
C SER A 23 23.61 -6.30 -2.46
N SER A 24 24.37 -5.48 -1.74
CA SER A 24 23.88 -4.88 -0.48
C SER A 24 23.18 -3.53 -0.61
N CYS A 25 23.01 -2.97 -1.80
CA CYS A 25 22.17 -1.79 -1.97
C CYS A 25 20.70 -2.21 -2.15
N LYS A 26 20.04 -2.61 -1.05
CA LYS A 26 18.58 -2.61 -1.00
C LYS A 26 18.14 -1.14 -0.93
N LYS A 27 17.75 -0.54 -2.06
CA LYS A 27 16.97 0.71 -2.02
C LYS A 27 15.74 0.42 -1.18
N LYS A 28 15.64 1.09 -0.03
CA LYS A 28 14.44 1.08 0.77
C LYS A 28 13.46 1.96 0.00
N ASP A 29 12.56 1.34 -0.74
CA ASP A 29 11.49 2.10 -1.39
C ASP A 29 10.66 2.74 -0.28
N ASP A 30 10.57 4.07 -0.31
CA ASP A 30 9.75 4.80 0.64
C ASP A 30 8.28 4.41 0.43
N PRO A 31 7.49 4.30 1.52
CA PRO A 31 6.09 3.94 1.41
C PRO A 31 5.36 4.97 0.53
N VAL A 32 4.62 4.48 -0.47
CA VAL A 32 3.85 5.36 -1.35
C VAL A 32 2.69 5.95 -0.57
N ALA A 33 2.61 7.29 -0.58
CA ALA A 33 1.55 8.04 0.07
C ALA A 33 0.22 7.92 -0.68
N VAL A 34 -0.89 8.17 0.01
CA VAL A 34 -2.22 8.29 -0.58
C VAL A 34 -2.39 9.69 -1.17
N ASP A 35 -2.84 9.75 -2.42
CA ASP A 35 -3.15 11.00 -3.13
C ASP A 35 -4.65 11.34 -3.08
N GLY A 36 -5.52 10.34 -2.97
CA GLY A 36 -6.96 10.58 -3.03
C GLY A 36 -7.82 9.41 -2.61
N VAL A 37 -9.06 9.75 -2.23
CA VAL A 37 -10.13 8.78 -1.93
C VAL A 37 -11.37 9.21 -2.70
N THR A 38 -11.97 8.28 -3.43
CA THR A 38 -13.23 8.48 -4.16
C THR A 38 -14.30 7.55 -3.62
N ILE A 39 -15.52 8.06 -3.45
CA ILE A 39 -16.68 7.30 -2.95
C ILE A 39 -17.74 7.24 -4.04
N SER A 40 -18.30 6.05 -4.27
CA SER A 40 -19.38 5.82 -5.22
C SER A 40 -20.50 4.97 -4.59
N PRO A 41 -21.78 5.35 -4.77
CA PRO A 41 -22.24 6.59 -5.39
C PRO A 41 -21.93 7.83 -4.54
N ALA A 42 -21.82 9.01 -5.17
CA ALA A 42 -21.60 10.27 -4.46
C ALA A 42 -22.81 10.69 -3.60
N THR A 43 -24.00 10.25 -4.01
CA THR A 43 -25.26 10.47 -3.31
C THR A 43 -26.08 9.18 -3.33
N ALA A 44 -26.67 8.83 -2.19
CA ALA A 44 -27.58 7.70 -2.07
C ALA A 44 -28.73 8.08 -1.13
N SER A 45 -29.90 7.48 -1.37
CA SER A 45 -31.04 7.56 -0.48
C SER A 45 -31.25 6.21 0.19
N VAL A 46 -31.42 6.21 1.51
CA VAL A 46 -31.67 5.01 2.31
C VAL A 46 -32.97 5.18 3.07
N ALA A 47 -33.84 4.17 3.01
CA ALA A 47 -35.05 4.15 3.82
C ALA A 47 -34.71 3.83 5.30
N ALA A 48 -35.57 4.26 6.22
CA ALA A 48 -35.47 3.90 7.62
C ALA A 48 -35.40 2.37 7.81
N GLY A 49 -34.40 1.88 8.56
CA GLY A 49 -34.14 0.46 8.79
C GLY A 49 -33.48 -0.28 7.61
N ALA A 50 -33.28 0.36 6.46
CA ALA A 50 -32.61 -0.23 5.30
C ALA A 50 -31.11 0.08 5.29
N THR A 51 -30.38 -0.62 4.43
CA THR A 51 -28.93 -0.44 4.23
C THR A 51 -28.58 -0.16 2.77
N VAL A 52 -27.51 0.62 2.58
CA VAL A 52 -26.95 0.92 1.25
C VAL A 52 -25.42 0.81 1.33
N PRO A 53 -24.77 0.00 0.47
CA PRO A 53 -23.32 -0.06 0.40
C PRO A 53 -22.74 1.13 -0.38
N LEU A 54 -21.61 1.64 0.11
CA LEU A 54 -20.76 2.61 -0.57
C LEU A 54 -19.44 1.93 -0.96
N LYS A 55 -18.92 2.27 -2.13
CA LYS A 55 -17.62 1.83 -2.60
C LYS A 55 -16.62 2.97 -2.46
N ALA A 56 -15.60 2.78 -1.65
CA ALA A 56 -14.44 3.67 -1.60
C ALA A 56 -13.29 3.11 -2.45
N THR A 57 -12.59 3.98 -3.18
CA THR A 57 -11.39 3.65 -3.96
C THR A 57 -10.27 4.62 -3.59
N VAL A 58 -9.14 4.07 -3.13
CA VAL A 58 -7.94 4.82 -2.72
C VAL A 58 -6.94 4.85 -3.87
N THR A 59 -6.36 6.02 -4.15
CA THR A 59 -5.35 6.23 -5.18
C THR A 59 -4.06 6.79 -4.57
N PRO A 60 -2.87 6.36 -5.02
CA PRO A 60 -2.60 5.35 -6.04
C PRO A 60 -2.83 3.91 -5.56
N GLU A 61 -2.97 2.97 -6.49
CA GLU A 61 -3.20 1.54 -6.17
C GLU A 61 -2.04 0.90 -5.40
N ASN A 62 -0.84 1.47 -5.40
CA ASN A 62 0.27 0.95 -4.59
C ASN A 62 0.49 1.70 -3.27
N ALA A 63 -0.46 2.55 -2.84
CA ALA A 63 -0.37 3.25 -1.56
C ALA A 63 -0.14 2.25 -0.41
N ALA A 64 0.80 2.59 0.48
CA ALA A 64 1.26 1.70 1.53
C ALA A 64 0.19 1.44 2.60
N ASP A 65 -0.67 2.43 2.87
CA ASP A 65 -1.80 2.34 3.77
C ASP A 65 -3.09 2.74 3.04
N LYS A 66 -4.03 1.79 2.95
CA LYS A 66 -5.36 1.99 2.35
C LYS A 66 -6.49 1.82 3.37
N SER A 67 -6.16 1.87 4.66
CA SER A 67 -7.16 1.80 5.71
C SER A 67 -8.12 2.99 5.63
N LEU A 68 -9.40 2.73 5.86
CA LEU A 68 -10.46 3.74 5.77
C LEU A 68 -11.23 3.77 7.09
N THR A 69 -11.40 4.98 7.62
CA THR A 69 -12.27 5.24 8.76
C THR A 69 -13.53 5.92 8.26
N TRP A 70 -14.68 5.38 8.63
CA TRP A 70 -15.97 5.90 8.23
C TRP A 70 -16.64 6.62 9.40
N ASN A 71 -17.28 7.76 9.11
CA ASN A 71 -18.06 8.50 10.08
C ASN A 71 -19.28 9.12 9.40
N SER A 72 -20.40 9.21 10.14
CA SER A 72 -21.58 9.95 9.70
C SER A 72 -21.57 11.34 10.32
N SER A 73 -21.99 12.36 9.56
CA SER A 73 -22.19 13.69 10.13
C SER A 73 -23.39 13.77 11.07
N ASP A 74 -24.37 12.87 10.90
CA ASP A 74 -25.54 12.76 11.78
C ASP A 74 -25.94 11.29 12.00
N ASN A 75 -25.48 10.75 13.14
CA ASN A 75 -25.76 9.37 13.55
C ASN A 75 -27.20 9.12 14.01
N ASN A 76 -28.01 10.17 14.23
CA ASN A 76 -29.43 10.03 14.53
C ASN A 76 -30.26 9.77 13.27
N ILE A 77 -29.75 10.16 12.11
CA ILE A 77 -30.40 9.94 10.81
C ILE A 77 -29.85 8.68 10.14
N ALA A 78 -28.51 8.55 10.09
CA ALA A 78 -27.86 7.41 9.43
C ALA A 78 -26.53 7.07 10.09
N THR A 79 -26.23 5.79 10.20
CA THR A 79 -24.93 5.28 10.68
C THR A 79 -24.18 4.61 9.54
N VAL A 80 -22.85 4.64 9.56
CA VAL A 80 -22.01 3.95 8.58
C VAL A 80 -21.06 2.98 9.28
N ALA A 81 -20.98 1.75 8.78
CA ALA A 81 -20.05 0.73 9.26
C ALA A 81 -19.39 0.06 8.06
N GLU A 82 -18.06 0.11 7.98
CA GLU A 82 -17.28 -0.53 6.90
C GLU A 82 -17.77 -0.16 5.47
N GLY A 83 -18.20 1.08 5.28
CA GLY A 83 -18.74 1.56 4.01
C GLY A 83 -20.21 1.19 3.75
N VAL A 84 -20.91 0.57 4.70
CA VAL A 84 -22.35 0.31 4.61
C VAL A 84 -23.11 1.33 5.44
N VAL A 85 -23.96 2.12 4.79
CA VAL A 85 -24.85 3.09 5.42
C VAL A 85 -26.15 2.41 5.85
N THR A 86 -26.62 2.68 7.06
CA THR A 86 -27.89 2.19 7.61
C THR A 86 -28.75 3.39 8.03
N GLY A 87 -29.98 3.46 7.52
CA GLY A 87 -30.96 4.48 7.94
C GLY A 87 -31.53 4.14 9.31
N LYS A 88 -31.61 5.11 10.21
CA LYS A 88 -32.26 4.90 11.51
C LYS A 88 -33.77 4.73 11.34
N SER A 89 -34.36 3.84 12.14
CA SER A 89 -35.79 3.53 12.22
C SER A 89 -36.45 4.10 13.46
#